data_AF-A0A9D2APD5-F1
#
_entry.id   AF-A0A9D2APD5-F1
#
_cell.length_a   1.000
_cell.length_b   1.000
_cell.length_c   1.000
_cell.angle_alpha   90.00
_cell.angle_beta   90.00
_cell.angle_gamma   90.00
#
_symmetry.space_group_name_H-M   'P 1'
#
loop_
_entity.id
_entity.type
_entity.pdbx_description
1 polymer ?
#
loop_
_entity_poly.entity_id
_entity_poly.type
_entity_poly.pdbx_seq_one_letter_code
_entity_poly.pdbx_strand_id
1 'polypeptide(L)'
;NHLTDIAGIRIICYFEADVYHVAEQLKKYTDMICMRESDYIANPKPNGYKSYHIILGVPVYHTDSKEYYPVEVQIRSLTMDLWASMEHRIIYKSPNVDIEKSREVFLKFANELKECENQLFDLKEENNKMGGER
;
A
#
# COMPACT_ATOMS: atom_id res chain seq x y z
N ASN A 1 -23.95 -13.99 4.26
CA ASN A 1 -22.54 -14.29 3.91
C ASN A 1 -22.15 -13.52 2.65
N HIS A 2 -21.79 -12.24 2.81
CA HIS A 2 -21.27 -11.44 1.70
C HIS A 2 -19.74 -11.47 1.78
N LEU A 3 -19.13 -12.33 0.96
CA LEU A 3 -17.69 -12.29 0.69
C LEU A 3 -17.41 -10.95 0.00
N THR A 4 -16.92 -9.97 0.76
CA THR A 4 -16.53 -8.65 0.25
C THR A 4 -15.19 -8.65 -0.49
N ASP A 5 -14.47 -9.78 -0.48
CA ASP A 5 -13.14 -9.92 -1.06
C ASP A 5 -13.17 -10.93 -2.22
N ILE A 6 -13.69 -10.51 -3.37
CA ILE A 6 -13.72 -11.34 -4.60
C ILE A 6 -12.37 -11.27 -5.31
N ALA A 7 -11.67 -10.13 -5.24
CA ALA A 7 -10.32 -9.97 -5.76
C ALA A 7 -9.53 -8.92 -4.96
N GLY A 8 -8.24 -9.18 -4.78
CA GLY A 8 -7.28 -8.26 -4.17
C GLY A 8 -6.10 -8.02 -5.10
N ILE A 9 -5.76 -6.75 -5.34
CA ILE A 9 -4.62 -6.32 -6.16
C ILE A 9 -3.60 -5.66 -5.24
N ARG A 10 -2.33 -6.01 -5.39
CA ARG A 10 -1.23 -5.32 -4.73
C ARG A 10 -0.33 -4.65 -5.75
N ILE A 11 -0.14 -3.34 -5.60
CA ILE A 11 0.76 -2.55 -6.42
C ILE A 11 1.93 -2.12 -5.53
N ILE A 12 3.15 -2.49 -5.94
CA ILE A 12 4.37 -2.13 -5.23
C ILE A 12 5.11 -1.10 -6.07
N CYS A 13 5.28 0.09 -5.50
CA CYS A 13 6.03 1.21 -6.06
C CYS A 13 7.43 1.26 -5.44
N TYR A 14 8.36 1.98 -6.08
CA TYR A 14 9.70 2.14 -5.51
C TYR A 14 9.69 3.04 -4.27
N PHE A 15 9.00 4.18 -4.33
CA PHE A 15 8.97 5.15 -3.24
C PHE A 15 7.53 5.50 -2.81
N GLU A 16 7.39 6.05 -1.60
CA GLU A 16 6.10 6.53 -1.09
C GLU A 16 5.47 7.61 -1.98
N ALA A 17 6.27 8.49 -2.60
CA ALA A 17 5.75 9.52 -3.51
C ALA A 17 5.00 8.93 -4.72
N ASP A 18 5.47 7.78 -5.22
CA ASP A 18 4.85 7.09 -6.35
C ASP A 18 3.51 6.44 -5.96
N VAL A 19 3.31 6.11 -4.68
CA VAL A 19 2.06 5.51 -4.18
C VAL A 19 0.88 6.44 -4.41
N TYR A 20 1.02 7.71 -4.03
CA TYR A 20 -0.03 8.70 -4.23
C TYR A 20 -0.27 8.99 -5.71
N HIS A 21 0.79 9.04 -6.52
CA HIS A 21 0.65 9.22 -7.96
C HIS A 21 -0.18 8.09 -8.58
N VAL A 22 0.15 6.83 -8.29
CA VAL A 22 -0.61 5.67 -8.78
C VAL A 22 -2.04 5.68 -8.27
N ALA A 23 -2.26 6.00 -6.99
CA ALA A 23 -3.59 6.10 -6.40
C ALA A 23 -4.47 7.13 -7.13
N GLU A 24 -3.92 8.31 -7.43
CA GLU A 24 -4.64 9.34 -8.20
C GLU A 24 -4.95 8.89 -9.62
N GLN A 25 -4.00 8.24 -10.32
CA GLN A 25 -4.24 7.74 -11.67
C GLN A 25 -5.34 6.67 -11.71
N LEU A 26 -5.33 5.75 -10.74
CA LEU A 26 -6.38 4.73 -10.61
C LEU A 26 -7.75 5.35 -10.38
N LYS A 27 -7.84 6.39 -9.54
CA LYS A 27 -9.10 7.11 -9.27
C LYS A 27 -9.62 7.89 -10.48
N LYS A 28 -8.74 8.34 -11.38
CA LYS A 28 -9.11 9.05 -12.62
C LYS A 28 -9.60 8.11 -13.73
N TYR A 29 -9.39 6.80 -13.61
CA TYR A 29 -9.79 5.85 -14.62
C TYR A 29 -11.32 5.75 -14.68
N THR A 30 -11.91 6.16 -15.82
CA THR A 30 -13.32 6.56 -15.93
C THR A 30 -14.35 5.47 -15.72
N ASP A 31 -13.95 4.20 -15.84
CA ASP A 31 -14.87 3.07 -15.76
C ASP A 31 -14.98 2.46 -14.34
N MET A 32 -14.17 2.92 -13.39
CA MET A 32 -14.12 2.39 -12.02
C MET A 32 -14.85 3.32 -11.04
N ILE A 33 -15.51 2.74 -10.04
CA ILE A 33 -16.17 3.50 -8.96
C ILE A 33 -15.30 3.40 -7.70
N CYS A 34 -14.78 4.51 -7.19
CA CYS A 34 -14.12 4.50 -5.88
C CYS A 34 -15.17 4.38 -4.76
N MET A 35 -15.21 3.25 -4.08
CA MET A 35 -16.19 2.96 -3.02
C MET A 35 -15.69 3.34 -1.63
N ARG A 36 -14.40 3.11 -1.35
CA ARG A 36 -13.77 3.42 -0.05
C ARG A 36 -12.29 3.70 -0.24
N GLU A 37 -11.75 4.61 0.58
CA GLU A 37 -10.33 4.91 0.66
C GLU A 37 -9.86 4.81 2.12
N SER A 38 -8.67 4.31 2.35
CA SER A 38 -8.04 4.28 3.68
C SER A 38 -6.55 4.55 3.55
N ASP A 39 -6.13 5.73 4.01
CA ASP A 39 -4.75 6.18 3.96
C ASP A 39 -4.03 5.86 5.28
N TYR A 40 -3.40 4.70 5.34
CA TYR A 40 -2.54 4.31 6.46
C TYR A 40 -1.10 4.83 6.32
N ILE A 41 -0.79 5.59 5.26
CA ILE A 41 0.51 6.26 5.13
C ILE A 41 0.46 7.54 5.96
N ALA A 42 -0.58 8.37 5.75
CA ALA A 42 -0.83 9.57 6.53
C ALA A 42 -1.23 9.26 7.98
N ASN A 43 -2.03 8.20 8.20
CA ASN A 43 -2.48 7.77 9.52
C ASN A 43 -2.08 6.32 9.80
N PRO A 44 -0.79 6.06 10.10
CA PRO A 44 -0.29 4.70 10.32
C PRO A 44 -0.95 4.04 11.52
N LYS A 45 -1.04 2.71 11.47
CA LYS A 45 -1.51 1.95 12.64
C LYS A 45 -0.49 2.04 13.78
N PRO A 46 -0.91 1.78 15.03
CA PRO A 46 -0.02 1.93 16.18
C PRO A 46 1.18 0.97 16.23
N ASN A 47 1.20 -0.06 15.38
CA ASN A 47 2.34 -0.96 15.19
C ASN A 47 3.34 -0.46 14.15
N GLY A 48 3.05 0.61 13.41
CA GLY A 48 3.89 1.12 12.32
C GLY A 48 3.45 0.67 10.92
N TYR A 49 2.35 -0.07 10.80
CA TYR A 49 1.83 -0.47 9.49
C TYR A 49 1.42 0.75 8.64
N LYS A 50 1.92 0.76 7.41
CA LYS A 50 1.62 1.74 6.37
C LYS A 50 1.23 1.05 5.07
N SER A 51 0.20 1.58 4.41
CA SER A 51 -0.28 1.16 3.10
C SER A 51 -1.38 2.13 2.66
N TYR A 52 -1.57 2.30 1.36
CA TYR A 52 -2.72 3.03 0.83
C TYR A 52 -3.74 2.03 0.28
N HIS A 53 -4.97 2.04 0.80
CA HIS A 53 -6.02 1.09 0.42
C HIS A 53 -7.15 1.79 -0.32
N ILE A 54 -7.59 1.20 -1.42
CA ILE A 54 -8.74 1.66 -2.20
C ILE A 54 -9.64 0.46 -2.46
N ILE A 55 -10.94 0.58 -2.19
CA ILE A 55 -11.94 -0.36 -2.68
C ILE A 55 -12.54 0.23 -3.95
N LEU A 56 -12.31 -0.45 -5.07
CA LEU A 56 -12.83 -0.09 -6.38
C LEU A 56 -13.98 -1.01 -6.76
N GLY A 57 -15.09 -0.44 -7.25
CA GLY A 57 -16.09 -1.17 -8.01
C GLY A 57 -15.61 -1.32 -9.45
N VAL A 58 -15.27 -2.54 -9.85
CA VAL A 58 -14.84 -2.88 -11.20
C VAL A 58 -16.05 -3.38 -11.99
N PRO A 59 -16.34 -2.82 -13.18
CA PRO A 59 -17.43 -3.30 -14.00
C PRO A 59 -17.09 -4.65 -14.64
N VAL A 60 -17.93 -5.64 -14.40
CA VAL A 60 -17.93 -6.92 -15.11
C VAL A 60 -19.13 -6.93 -16.05
N TYR A 61 -18.84 -7.14 -17.33
CA TYR A 61 -19.84 -7.17 -18.38
C TYR A 61 -20.31 -8.60 -18.60
N HIS A 62 -21.62 -8.81 -18.42
CA HIS A 62 -22.33 -10.03 -18.82
C HIS A 62 -23.08 -9.77 -20.12
N THR A 63 -23.58 -10.83 -20.76
CA THR A 63 -24.30 -10.73 -22.04
C THR A 63 -25.48 -9.75 -21.99
N ASP A 64 -26.15 -9.65 -20.83
CA ASP A 64 -27.37 -8.86 -20.65
C ASP A 64 -27.28 -7.77 -19.55
N SER A 65 -26.15 -7.66 -18.82
CA SER A 65 -26.03 -6.73 -17.70
C SER A 65 -24.59 -6.24 -17.44
N LYS A 66 -24.48 -5.10 -16.77
CA LYS A 66 -23.24 -4.55 -16.22
C LYS A 66 -23.35 -4.56 -14.70
N GLU A 67 -22.47 -5.29 -14.03
CA GLU A 67 -22.44 -5.36 -12.57
C GLU A 67 -21.09 -4.88 -12.04
N TYR A 68 -21.10 -4.21 -10.89
CA TYR A 68 -19.88 -3.72 -10.25
C TYR A 68 -19.49 -4.64 -9.11
N TYR A 69 -18.27 -5.18 -9.19
CA TYR A 69 -17.70 -6.06 -8.18
C TYR A 69 -16.64 -5.33 -7.36
N PRO A 70 -16.66 -5.42 -6.01
CA PRO A 70 -15.66 -4.79 -5.17
C PRO A 70 -14.31 -5.49 -5.31
N VAL A 71 -13.27 -4.70 -5.56
CA VAL A 71 -11.86 -5.12 -5.63
C VAL A 71 -11.06 -4.25 -4.67
N GLU A 72 -10.34 -4.90 -3.75
CA GLU A 72 -9.41 -4.19 -2.87
C GLU A 72 -8.08 -3.98 -3.59
N VAL A 73 -7.64 -2.74 -3.69
CA VAL A 73 -6.32 -2.36 -4.21
C VAL A 73 -5.49 -1.82 -3.06
N GLN A 74 -4.36 -2.49 -2.80
CA GLN A 74 -3.37 -2.07 -1.82
C GLN A 74 -2.13 -1.55 -2.55
N ILE A 75 -1.80 -0.29 -2.35
CA ILE A 75 -0.65 0.38 -2.96
C ILE A 75 0.38 0.64 -1.86
N ARG A 76 1.62 0.27 -2.10
CA ARG A 76 2.72 0.30 -1.12
C ARG A 76 4.01 0.69 -1.79
N SER A 77 4.92 1.33 -1.05
CA SER A 77 6.32 1.34 -1.44
C SER A 77 6.98 -0.02 -1.16
N LEU A 78 8.20 -0.23 -1.67
CA LEU A 78 8.96 -1.46 -1.43
C LEU A 78 9.21 -1.69 0.07
N THR A 79 9.52 -0.62 0.82
CA THR A 79 9.77 -0.71 2.26
C THR A 79 8.50 -1.04 3.05
N MET A 80 7.36 -0.47 2.67
CA MET A 80 6.06 -0.81 3.25
C MET A 80 5.69 -2.27 3.01
N ASP A 81 5.92 -2.79 1.79
CA ASP A 81 5.62 -4.18 1.48
C ASP A 81 6.55 -5.16 2.20
N LEU A 82 7.84 -4.82 2.32
CA LEU A 82 8.79 -5.59 3.14
C LEU A 82 8.31 -5.65 4.59
N TRP A 83 8.02 -4.50 5.20
CA TRP A 83 7.55 -4.42 6.58
C TRP A 83 6.29 -5.29 6.79
N ALA A 84 5.28 -5.13 5.93
CA ALA A 84 4.01 -5.83 6.07
C ALA A 84 4.14 -7.34 5.85
N SER A 85 5.01 -7.75 4.94
CA SER A 85 5.31 -9.16 4.69
C SER A 85 6.03 -9.80 5.87
N MET A 86 6.93 -9.06 6.53
CA MET A 86 7.65 -9.54 7.72
C MET A 86 6.73 -9.63 8.95
N GLU A 87 5.89 -8.62 9.18
CA GLU A 87 4.90 -8.63 10.27
C GLU A 87 3.95 -9.81 10.14
N HIS A 88 3.38 -10.01 8.95
CA HIS A 88 2.48 -11.12 8.69
C HIS A 88 3.19 -12.48 8.85
N ARG A 89 4.46 -12.58 8.43
CA ARG A 89 5.23 -13.82 8.59
C ARG A 89 5.55 -14.13 10.05
N ILE A 90 5.87 -13.13 10.86
CA ILE A 90 6.34 -13.30 12.24
C ILE A 90 5.17 -13.40 13.22
N ILE A 91 4.21 -12.48 13.14
CA ILE A 91 3.11 -12.37 14.09
C ILE A 91 1.99 -13.35 13.74
N TYR A 92 1.44 -13.24 12.53
CA TYR A 92 0.22 -13.96 12.18
C TYR A 92 0.41 -15.50 12.12
N LYS A 93 1.61 -15.98 11.77
CA LYS A 93 1.90 -17.42 11.70
C LYS A 93 2.39 -18.03 13.02
N SER A 94 2.56 -17.24 14.07
CA SER A 94 3.15 -17.72 15.33
C SER A 94 2.09 -17.80 16.44
N PRO A 95 1.89 -18.96 17.07
CA PRO A 95 0.82 -19.15 18.07
C PRO A 95 1.09 -18.49 19.43
N ASN A 96 2.36 -18.16 19.74
CA ASN A 96 2.79 -17.66 21.06
C ASN A 96 3.60 -16.35 20.93
N VAL A 97 2.99 -15.31 20.36
CA VAL A 97 3.65 -14.01 20.17
C VAL A 97 3.30 -13.06 21.30
N ASP A 98 4.32 -12.48 21.90
CA ASP A 98 4.17 -11.30 22.75
C ASP A 98 3.83 -10.10 21.84
N ILE A 99 2.55 -9.73 21.85
CA ILE A 99 1.98 -8.70 20.95
C ILE A 99 2.58 -7.33 21.26
N GLU A 100 2.78 -7.00 22.54
CA GLU A 100 3.24 -5.68 22.96
C GLU A 100 4.70 -5.48 22.58
N LYS A 101 5.55 -6.47 22.90
CA LYS A 101 6.96 -6.45 22.47
C LYS A 101 7.10 -6.44 20.95
N SER A 102 6.28 -7.23 20.24
CA SER A 102 6.32 -7.26 18.77
C SER A 102 5.93 -5.91 18.19
N ARG A 103 4.89 -5.26 18.74
CA ARG A 103 4.46 -3.93 18.32
C ARG A 103 5.58 -2.90 18.43
N GLU A 104 6.32 -2.89 19.54
CA GLU A 104 7.46 -1.97 19.72
C GLU A 104 8.57 -2.22 18.69
N VAL A 105 8.95 -3.48 18.48
CA VAL A 105 9.98 -3.86 17.51
C VAL A 105 9.58 -3.47 16.10
N PHE A 106 8.35 -3.77 15.70
CA PHE A 106 7.84 -3.46 14.37
C PHE A 106 7.66 -1.95 14.16
N LEU A 107 7.28 -1.19 15.18
CA LEU A 107 7.20 0.27 15.10
C LEU A 107 8.60 0.87 14.86
N LYS A 108 9.61 0.37 15.59
CA LYS A 108 11.01 0.80 15.36
C LYS A 108 11.47 0.45 13.94
N PHE A 109 11.19 -0.77 13.49
CA PHE A 109 11.54 -1.22 12.14
C PHE A 109 10.86 -0.39 11.04
N ALA A 110 9.60 0.03 11.24
CA ALA A 110 8.91 0.92 10.31
C ALA A 110 9.61 2.27 10.17
N ASN A 111 10.10 2.83 11.28
CA ASN A 111 10.81 4.10 11.28
C ASN A 111 12.18 4.00 10.60
N GLU A 112 12.93 2.92 10.86
CA GLU A 112 14.23 2.67 10.21
C GLU A 112 14.08 2.51 8.69
N LEU A 113 13.10 1.73 8.26
CA LEU A 113 12.79 1.56 6.84
C LEU A 113 12.39 2.88 6.17
N LYS A 114 11.62 3.72 6.87
CA LYS A 114 11.23 5.03 6.33
C LYS A 114 12.44 5.94 6.12
N GLU A 115 13.39 5.92 7.07
CA GLU A 115 14.62 6.69 6.95
C GLU A 115 15.48 6.20 5.77
N CYS A 116 15.65 4.89 5.63
CA CYS A 116 16.36 4.32 4.47
C CYS A 116 15.70 4.70 3.14
N GLU A 117 14.37 4.67 3.08
CA GLU A 117 13.63 5.09 1.89
C GLU A 117 13.86 6.56 1.54
N ASN A 118 13.80 7.45 2.53
CA ASN A 118 14.02 8.89 2.34
C ASN A 118 15.42 9.17 1.78
N GLN A 119 16.47 8.54 2.34
CA GLN A 119 17.85 8.71 1.87
C GLN A 119 18.02 8.28 0.40
N LEU A 120 17.39 7.16 0.01
CA LEU A 120 17.41 6.70 -1.38
C LEU A 120 16.60 7.61 -2.30
N PHE A 121 15.49 8.17 -1.81
CA PHE A 121 14.67 9.11 -2.55
C PHE A 121 15.42 10.42 -2.81
N ASP A 122 16.09 10.97 -1.80
CA ASP A 122 16.88 12.19 -1.93
C ASP A 122 18.01 12.00 -2.95
N LEU A 123 18.72 10.87 -2.89
CA LEU A 123 19.76 10.52 -3.86
C LEU A 123 19.21 10.40 -5.30
N LYS A 124 18.00 9.85 -5.47
CA LYS A 124 17.32 9.80 -6.77
C LYS A 124 17.05 11.22 -7.29
N GLU A 125 16.54 12.11 -6.44
CA GLU A 125 16.18 13.47 -6.84
C GLU A 125 17.43 14.31 -7.16
N GLU A 126 18.53 14.13 -6.44
CA GLU A 126 19.83 14.73 -6.76
C GLU A 126 20.34 14.30 -8.15
N ASN A 127 20.29 12.99 -8.43
CA ASN A 127 20.71 12.44 -9.72
C ASN A 127 19.84 12.94 -10.88
N ASN A 128 18.52 13.08 -10.68
CA ASN A 128 17.61 13.61 -11.68
C ASN A 128 17.90 15.07 -12.04
N LYS A 129 18.26 15.90 -11.04
CA LYS A 129 18.65 17.31 -11.26
C LYS A 129 19.95 17.41 -12.08
N MET A 130 20.96 16.60 -11.76
CA MET A 130 22.22 16.57 -12.51
C MET A 130 22.06 16.00 -13.93
N GLY A 131 21.12 15.07 -14.13
CA GLY A 131 20.83 14.47 -15.44
C GLY A 131 20.04 15.36 -16.39
N GLY A 132 19.27 16.33 -15.86
CA GLY A 132 18.52 17.31 -16.65
C GLY A 132 19.35 18.49 -17.18
N GLU A 133 20.61 18.60 -16.78
CA GLU A 133 21.57 19.62 -17.25
C GLU A 133 22.45 19.12 -18.43
N ARG A 134 22.14 17.95 -19.01
CA ARG A 134 22.86 17.39 -20.18
C ARG A 134 22.00 17.38 -21.44
#